data_AF-A0A925YAW6-F1
#
_entry.id   AF-A0A925YAW6-F1
#
_cell.length_a   1.000
_cell.length_b   1.000
_cell.length_c   1.000
_cell.angle_alpha   90.00
_cell.angle_beta   90.00
_cell.angle_gamma   90.00
#
_symmetry.space_group_name_H-M   'P 1'
#
loop_
_entity.id
_entity.type
_entity.pdbx_description
1 polymer ?
#
loop_
_entity_poly.entity_id
_entity_poly.type
_entity_poly.pdbx_seq_one_letter_code
_entity_poly.pdbx_strand_id
1 'polypeptide(L)'
;MCELLGMECNVPTDIVFSFTAFSMRGGRTASHSDGWGLALYDGQFARLLLEPTPACDSPLARFVRDNPIRTLLAVAHVRKRTVGAAALQNTHPFKRVLWGRDWTFAHNGTLPTVKSRRADDFSPVGDTDSEHAFCWMLSELRRAF
;
A
#
# COMPACT_ATOMS: atom_id res chain seq x y z
N MET A 1 4.58 6.67 -13.57
CA MET A 1 5.22 6.12 -12.37
C MET A 1 4.22 6.21 -11.24
N CYS A 2 4.13 5.23 -10.34
CA CYS A 2 3.34 5.38 -9.12
C CYS A 2 4.04 6.36 -8.18
N GLU A 3 3.39 6.70 -7.07
CA GLU A 3 4.02 7.45 -5.97
C GLU A 3 3.88 6.72 -4.64
N LEU A 4 4.88 6.92 -3.78
CA LEU A 4 4.98 6.31 -2.46
C LEU A 4 5.09 7.40 -1.39
N LEU A 5 4.49 7.14 -0.24
CA LEU A 5 4.65 7.93 0.97
C LEU A 5 4.89 6.99 2.15
N GLY A 6 5.92 7.26 2.94
CA GLY A 6 6.17 6.60 4.22
C GLY A 6 6.27 7.66 5.32
N MET A 7 5.74 7.37 6.49
CA MET A 7 5.87 8.21 7.68
C MET A 7 6.17 7.31 8.87
N GLU A 8 7.29 7.52 9.54
CA GLU A 8 7.64 6.91 10.82
C GLU A 8 7.88 8.04 11.83
N CYS A 9 7.28 7.95 13.01
CA CYS A 9 7.33 8.98 14.03
C CYS A 9 7.54 8.36 15.42
N ASN A 10 8.24 9.07 16.29
CA ASN A 10 8.42 8.69 17.70
C ASN A 10 7.23 9.12 18.59
N VAL A 11 6.33 9.96 18.08
CA VAL A 11 5.08 10.37 18.73
C VAL A 11 3.92 10.26 17.74
N PRO A 12 2.69 9.89 18.17
CA PRO A 12 1.56 9.73 17.26
C PRO A 12 1.28 11.03 16.51
N THR A 13 1.50 11.00 15.20
CA THR A 13 1.49 12.19 14.33
C THR A 13 0.39 12.06 13.29
N ASP A 14 -0.27 13.19 13.00
CA ASP A 14 -1.34 13.25 12.03
C ASP A 14 -0.80 13.09 10.60
N ILE A 15 -1.34 12.11 9.88
CA ILE A 15 -0.99 11.87 8.47
C ILE A 15 -1.68 12.83 7.51
N VAL A 16 -2.75 13.53 7.93
CA VAL A 16 -3.63 14.36 7.08
C VAL A 16 -2.83 15.33 6.22
N PHE A 17 -1.85 16.03 6.77
CA PHE A 17 -1.06 17.01 6.02
C PHE A 17 -0.32 16.34 4.84
N SER A 18 0.43 15.28 5.14
CA SER A 18 1.19 14.51 4.15
C SER A 18 0.26 13.82 3.14
N PHE A 19 -0.85 13.25 3.62
CA PHE A 19 -1.81 12.54 2.78
C PHE A 19 -2.62 13.47 1.87
N THR A 20 -2.96 14.67 2.34
CA THR A 20 -3.70 15.65 1.52
C THR A 20 -2.90 16.02 0.29
N ALA A 21 -1.64 16.43 0.45
CA ALA A 21 -0.76 16.72 -0.67
C ALA A 21 -0.54 15.50 -1.57
N PHE A 22 -0.38 14.31 -0.98
CA PHE A 22 -0.19 13.05 -1.71
C PHE A 22 -1.41 12.65 -2.55
N SER A 23 -2.62 12.72 -1.99
CA SER A 23 -3.87 12.33 -2.65
C SER A 23 -4.22 13.22 -3.85
N MET A 24 -3.77 14.48 -3.86
CA MET A 24 -3.95 15.40 -5.00
C MET A 24 -3.18 14.94 -6.25
N ARG A 25 -2.10 14.18 -6.06
CA ARG A 25 -1.32 13.57 -7.15
C ARG A 25 -2.02 12.33 -7.73
N GLY A 26 -3.00 11.77 -7.02
CA GLY A 26 -3.90 10.70 -7.47
C GLY A 26 -5.05 11.16 -8.36
N GLY A 27 -4.78 11.96 -9.40
CA GLY A 27 -5.75 12.29 -10.46
C GLY A 27 -5.93 13.78 -10.77
N ARG A 28 -5.61 14.71 -9.84
CA ARG A 28 -5.76 16.16 -10.08
C ARG A 28 -4.53 16.82 -10.71
N THR A 29 -3.32 16.38 -10.35
CA THR A 29 -2.06 16.96 -10.88
C THR A 29 -1.23 15.98 -11.71
N ALA A 30 -1.64 14.71 -11.77
CA ALA A 30 -0.99 13.66 -12.56
C ALA A 30 -2.00 12.56 -12.97
N SER A 31 -1.69 11.81 -14.02
CA SER A 31 -2.54 10.74 -14.60
C SER A 31 -2.59 9.46 -13.75
N HIS A 32 -2.54 9.56 -12.42
CA HIS A 32 -2.56 8.44 -11.47
C HIS A 32 -3.99 8.16 -11.02
N SER A 33 -4.72 7.37 -11.81
CA SER A 33 -6.16 7.16 -11.65
C SER A 33 -6.54 5.71 -11.31
N ASP A 34 -5.55 4.83 -11.11
CA ASP A 34 -5.76 3.37 -11.05
C ASP A 34 -5.83 2.81 -9.62
N GLY A 35 -6.07 3.67 -8.63
CA GLY A 35 -6.27 3.30 -7.23
C GLY A 35 -5.28 3.95 -6.26
N TRP A 36 -5.65 3.95 -4.98
CA TRP A 36 -4.80 4.42 -3.89
C TRP A 36 -5.02 3.57 -2.64
N GLY A 37 -4.04 3.63 -1.74
CA GLY A 37 -4.19 3.02 -0.44
C GLY A 37 -3.32 3.65 0.63
N LEU A 38 -3.71 3.41 1.87
CA LEU A 38 -3.05 3.89 3.07
C LEU A 38 -3.11 2.79 4.15
N ALA A 39 -1.93 2.44 4.66
CA ALA A 39 -1.75 1.63 5.85
C ALA A 39 -1.41 2.53 7.04
N LEU A 40 -2.09 2.32 8.17
CA LEU A 40 -1.91 3.05 9.43
C LEU A 40 -1.71 2.03 10.55
N TYR A 41 -0.57 2.11 11.23
CA TYR A 41 -0.22 1.18 12.29
C TYR A 41 -0.73 1.61 13.67
N ASP A 42 -1.20 0.63 14.43
CA ASP A 42 -1.42 0.71 15.86
C ASP A 42 -0.73 -0.50 16.50
N GLY A 43 0.48 -0.26 17.02
CA GLY A 43 1.37 -1.31 17.51
C GLY A 43 1.73 -2.34 16.43
N GLN A 44 1.26 -3.58 16.62
CA GLN A 44 1.51 -4.70 15.71
C GLN A 44 0.46 -4.84 14.59
N PHE A 45 -0.63 -4.06 14.66
CA PHE A 45 -1.73 -4.12 13.71
C PHE A 45 -1.65 -2.97 12.71
N ALA A 46 -2.04 -3.22 11.46
CA ALA A 46 -2.15 -2.20 10.43
C ALA A 46 -3.58 -2.14 9.86
N ARG A 47 -4.22 -0.98 9.99
CA ARG A 47 -5.49 -0.66 9.34
C ARG A 47 -5.20 -0.27 7.89
N LEU A 48 -5.88 -0.91 6.94
CA LEU A 48 -5.81 -0.56 5.53
C LEU A 48 -7.07 0.20 5.09
N LEU A 49 -6.85 1.28 4.34
CA LEU A 49 -7.86 2.02 3.60
C LEU A 49 -7.45 1.96 2.13
N LEU A 50 -8.22 1.27 1.30
CA LEU A 50 -7.88 1.01 -0.11
C LEU A 50 -9.09 1.33 -0.99
N GLU A 51 -8.87 2.00 -2.11
CA GLU A 51 -9.87 2.11 -3.17
C GLU A 51 -9.21 2.00 -4.56
N PRO A 52 -9.82 1.27 -5.50
CA PRO A 52 -9.30 1.14 -6.87
C PRO A 52 -9.66 2.35 -7.75
N THR A 53 -10.28 3.39 -7.19
CA THR A 53 -10.61 4.65 -7.86
C THR A 53 -9.54 5.71 -7.62
N PRO A 54 -9.51 6.80 -8.40
CA PRO A 54 -8.59 7.92 -8.17
C PRO A 54 -8.76 8.52 -6.75
N ALA A 55 -7.64 8.92 -6.13
CA ALA A 55 -7.65 9.49 -4.77
C ALA A 55 -8.28 10.89 -4.69
N CYS A 56 -8.32 11.62 -5.80
CA CYS A 56 -8.93 12.95 -5.85
C CYS A 56 -10.46 12.91 -5.73
N ASP A 57 -11.09 11.89 -6.31
CA ASP A 57 -12.55 11.73 -6.37
C ASP A 57 -13.07 10.73 -5.32
N SER A 58 -12.15 10.14 -4.57
CA SER A 58 -12.40 9.12 -3.57
C SER A 58 -13.08 9.71 -2.31
N PRO A 59 -14.29 9.21 -1.94
CA PRO A 59 -14.93 9.57 -0.68
C PRO A 59 -14.11 9.13 0.54
N LEU A 60 -13.42 7.99 0.46
CA LEU A 60 -12.59 7.51 1.57
C LEU A 60 -11.32 8.35 1.74
N ALA A 61 -10.71 8.83 0.66
CA ALA A 61 -9.58 9.75 0.72
C ALA A 61 -10.02 11.10 1.28
N ARG A 62 -11.22 11.55 0.91
CA ARG A 62 -11.84 12.74 1.52
C ARG A 62 -12.05 12.54 3.02
N PHE A 63 -12.59 11.40 3.44
CA PHE A 63 -12.72 11.07 4.85
C PHE A 63 -11.39 11.15 5.59
N VAL A 64 -10.31 10.58 5.03
CA VAL A 64 -8.96 10.66 5.63
C VAL A 64 -8.46 12.11 5.69
N ARG A 65 -8.71 12.95 4.67
CA ARG A 65 -8.31 14.36 4.69
C ARG A 65 -9.09 15.19 5.71
N ASP A 66 -10.37 14.88 5.89
CA ASP A 66 -11.29 15.65 6.73
C ASP A 66 -11.21 15.22 8.22
N ASN A 67 -10.54 14.09 8.53
CA ASN A 67 -10.46 13.54 9.87
C ASN A 67 -8.99 13.27 10.27
N PRO A 68 -8.47 13.94 11.32
CA PRO A 68 -7.15 13.65 11.88
C PRO A 68 -7.01 12.19 12.29
N ILE A 69 -6.09 11.46 11.66
CA ILE A 69 -5.72 10.10 12.07
C ILE A 69 -4.26 10.08 12.45
N ARG A 70 -3.99 9.88 13.74
CA ARG A 70 -2.64 9.83 14.29
C ARG A 70 -2.10 8.40 14.26
N THR A 71 -0.85 8.26 13.85
CA THR A 71 -0.14 6.99 13.84
C THR A 71 1.35 7.21 14.09
N LEU A 72 2.04 6.16 14.52
CA LEU A 72 3.50 6.11 14.57
C LEU A 72 4.12 5.66 13.25
N LEU A 73 3.37 4.89 12.45
CA LEU A 73 3.84 4.38 11.16
C LEU A 73 2.71 4.40 10.13
N ALA A 74 2.97 4.98 8.97
CA ALA A 74 2.08 4.98 7.82
C ALA A 74 2.83 4.61 6.54
N VAL A 75 2.15 3.88 5.67
CA VAL A 75 2.61 3.61 4.30
C VAL A 75 1.47 3.91 3.35
N ALA A 76 1.65 4.79 2.40
CA ALA A 76 0.64 5.13 1.40
C ALA A 76 1.18 4.94 -0.02
N HIS A 77 0.27 4.65 -0.95
CA HIS A 77 0.60 4.43 -2.34
C HIS A 77 -0.50 5.00 -3.24
N VAL A 78 -0.10 5.72 -4.29
CA VAL A 78 -0.99 6.17 -5.38
C VAL A 78 -0.55 5.43 -6.64
N ARG A 79 -1.47 4.68 -7.23
CA ARG A 79 -1.20 3.74 -8.32
C ARG A 79 -1.33 4.42 -9.68
N LYS A 80 -0.31 4.21 -10.51
CA LYS A 80 -0.37 4.33 -11.97
C LYS A 80 -0.18 2.94 -12.56
N ARG A 81 -1.21 2.38 -13.16
CA ARG A 81 -1.23 0.97 -13.58
C ARG A 81 -0.18 0.68 -14.65
N THR A 82 0.58 -0.38 -14.41
CA THR A 82 1.46 -1.05 -15.38
C THR A 82 1.04 -2.51 -15.57
N VAL A 83 0.59 -3.19 -14.50
CA VAL A 83 0.18 -4.60 -14.48
C VAL A 83 -1.11 -4.78 -13.64
N GLY A 84 -2.00 -5.67 -14.08
CA GLY A 84 -3.23 -6.06 -13.38
C GLY A 84 -4.39 -5.07 -13.52
N ALA A 85 -5.63 -5.52 -13.40
CA ALA A 85 -6.81 -4.64 -13.46
C ALA A 85 -6.83 -3.60 -12.32
N ALA A 86 -7.59 -2.52 -12.51
CA ALA A 86 -7.94 -1.58 -11.43
C ALA A 86 -8.96 -2.27 -10.50
N ALA A 87 -8.45 -3.01 -9.53
CA ALA A 87 -9.22 -3.83 -8.60
C ALA A 87 -8.62 -3.75 -7.20
N LEU A 88 -9.45 -3.95 -6.18
CA LEU A 88 -9.05 -3.79 -4.78
C LEU A 88 -7.88 -4.73 -4.42
N GLN A 89 -7.93 -5.99 -4.85
CA GLN A 89 -6.86 -6.97 -4.62
C GLN A 89 -5.52 -6.62 -5.29
N ASN A 90 -5.53 -5.67 -6.24
CA ASN A 90 -4.33 -5.19 -6.94
C ASN A 90 -3.88 -3.80 -6.46
N THR A 91 -4.50 -3.30 -5.38
CA THR A 91 -4.26 -1.96 -4.85
C THR A 91 -3.33 -2.04 -3.65
N HIS A 92 -2.19 -1.38 -3.76
CA HIS A 92 -1.23 -1.22 -2.67
C HIS A 92 -1.75 -0.29 -1.56
N PRO A 93 -1.23 -0.39 -0.32
CA PRO A 93 -0.28 -1.40 0.17
C PRO A 93 -0.90 -2.79 0.36
N PHE A 94 -0.10 -3.84 0.16
CA PHE A 94 -0.48 -5.21 0.52
C PHE A 94 -0.23 -5.47 1.99
N LYS A 95 -1.02 -6.35 2.61
CA LYS A 95 -0.86 -6.77 4.02
C LYS A 95 -0.88 -8.28 4.18
N ARG A 96 0.01 -8.80 5.02
CA ARG A 96 0.07 -10.20 5.46
C ARG A 96 0.54 -10.27 6.91
N VAL A 97 0.21 -11.36 7.59
CA VAL A 97 0.65 -11.60 8.97
C VAL A 97 1.88 -12.52 8.95
N LEU A 98 2.96 -12.10 9.63
CA LEU A 98 4.13 -12.93 9.91
C LEU A 98 4.59 -12.65 11.34
N TRP A 99 4.86 -13.70 12.11
CA TRP A 99 5.26 -13.63 13.52
C TRP A 99 4.32 -12.80 14.41
N GLY A 100 3.01 -12.98 14.22
CA GLY A 100 1.98 -12.35 15.05
C GLY A 100 1.77 -10.85 14.80
N ARG A 101 2.37 -10.27 13.76
CA ARG A 101 2.18 -8.86 13.39
C ARG A 101 1.84 -8.65 11.93
N ASP A 102 1.16 -7.55 11.64
CA ASP A 102 0.87 -7.11 10.28
C ASP A 102 2.12 -6.54 9.61
N TRP A 103 2.49 -7.11 8.48
CA TRP A 103 3.48 -6.59 7.54
C TRP A 103 2.75 -5.92 6.40
N THR A 104 3.18 -4.71 6.04
CA THR A 104 2.65 -3.99 4.90
C THR A 104 3.74 -3.72 3.87
N PHE A 105 3.36 -3.72 2.59
CA PHE A 105 4.30 -3.56 1.49
C PHE A 105 3.72 -2.71 0.37
N ALA A 106 4.51 -1.74 -0.08
CA ALA A 106 4.20 -0.91 -1.23
C ALA A 106 5.42 -0.87 -2.16
N HIS A 107 5.19 -0.98 -3.47
CA HIS A 107 6.25 -1.07 -4.47
C HIS A 107 5.94 -0.15 -5.66
N ASN A 108 6.98 0.51 -6.16
CA ASN A 108 6.91 1.36 -7.35
C ASN A 108 7.91 0.88 -8.38
N GLY A 109 7.42 0.20 -9.40
CA GLY A 109 8.24 -0.40 -10.45
C GLY A 109 7.55 -1.59 -11.09
N THR A 110 8.28 -2.29 -11.94
CA THR A 110 7.85 -3.55 -12.55
C THR A 110 8.94 -4.59 -12.31
N LEU A 111 8.54 -5.82 -11.97
CA LEU A 111 9.43 -6.95 -11.69
C LEU A 111 9.16 -8.10 -12.68
N PRO A 112 9.78 -8.11 -13.87
CA PRO A 112 9.41 -9.01 -14.96
C PRO A 112 9.56 -10.50 -14.62
N THR A 113 10.48 -10.86 -13.73
CA THR A 113 10.84 -12.26 -13.44
C THR A 113 10.41 -12.71 -12.05
N VAL A 114 9.76 -11.86 -11.24
CA VAL A 114 9.50 -12.22 -9.83
C VAL A 114 8.54 -13.39 -9.69
N LYS A 115 7.61 -13.56 -10.64
CA LYS A 115 6.65 -14.67 -10.63
C LYS A 115 7.29 -16.06 -10.82
N SER A 116 8.56 -16.14 -11.25
CA SER A 116 9.30 -17.41 -11.27
C SER A 116 9.87 -17.80 -9.90
N ARG A 117 9.90 -16.87 -8.95
CA ARG A 117 10.27 -17.14 -7.56
C ARG A 117 9.10 -17.82 -6.84
N ARG A 118 9.39 -18.86 -6.07
CA ARG A 118 8.38 -19.62 -5.34
C ARG A 118 8.02 -18.91 -4.04
N ALA A 119 6.74 -18.59 -3.84
CA ALA A 119 6.20 -18.08 -2.58
C ALA A 119 5.43 -19.23 -1.90
N ASP A 120 6.09 -19.91 -0.97
CA ASP A 120 5.60 -21.16 -0.37
C ASP A 120 4.51 -20.92 0.68
N ASP A 121 4.85 -20.17 1.73
CA ASP A 121 3.98 -19.97 2.89
C ASP A 121 2.93 -18.87 2.66
N PHE A 122 3.10 -18.08 1.60
CA PHE A 122 2.26 -16.93 1.30
C PHE A 122 1.83 -16.97 -0.16
N SER A 123 0.53 -16.75 -0.40
CA SER A 123 -0.03 -16.66 -1.75
C SER A 123 -0.59 -15.26 -2.05
N PRO A 124 -0.36 -14.73 -3.26
CA PRO A 124 -1.02 -13.50 -3.70
C PRO A 124 -2.52 -13.73 -3.88
N VAL A 125 -3.33 -12.71 -3.61
CA VAL A 125 -4.78 -12.72 -3.87
C VAL A 125 -5.08 -12.13 -5.25
N GLY A 126 -4.37 -11.07 -5.61
CA GLY A 126 -4.40 -10.44 -6.91
C GLY A 126 -3.40 -11.04 -7.90
N ASP A 127 -3.16 -10.31 -8.98
CA ASP A 127 -2.35 -10.76 -10.11
C ASP A 127 -1.09 -9.91 -10.35
N THR A 128 -0.82 -8.95 -9.46
CA THR A 128 0.34 -8.06 -9.61
C THR A 128 1.65 -8.78 -9.32
N ASP A 129 2.70 -8.37 -10.03
CA ASP A 129 4.08 -8.75 -9.72
C ASP A 129 4.50 -8.32 -8.31
N SER A 130 3.98 -7.18 -7.87
CA SER A 130 4.30 -6.55 -6.59
C SER A 130 3.77 -7.36 -5.39
N GLU A 131 2.55 -7.90 -5.48
CA GLU A 131 2.03 -8.78 -4.44
C GLU A 131 2.76 -10.12 -4.40
N HIS A 132 3.11 -10.65 -5.58
CA HIS A 132 3.92 -11.87 -5.67
C HIS A 132 5.29 -11.67 -5.02
N ALA A 133 5.95 -10.54 -5.29
CA ALA A 133 7.21 -10.17 -4.67
C ALA A 133 7.09 -10.12 -3.15
N PHE A 134 6.01 -9.53 -2.63
CA PHE A 134 5.76 -9.47 -1.19
C PHE A 134 5.63 -10.86 -0.56
N CYS A 135 4.82 -11.74 -1.18
CA CYS A 135 4.63 -13.11 -0.70
C CYS A 135 5.93 -13.91 -0.73
N TRP A 136 6.73 -13.76 -1.80
CA TRP A 136 8.05 -14.37 -1.88
C TRP A 136 8.98 -13.87 -0.76
N MET A 137 9.10 -12.56 -0.55
CA MET A 137 9.97 -12.00 0.50
C MET A 137 9.58 -12.48 1.90
N LEU A 138 8.29 -12.57 2.21
CA LEU A 138 7.85 -13.10 3.50
C LEU A 138 8.16 -14.58 3.67
N SER A 139 8.06 -15.37 2.59
CA SER A 139 8.46 -16.79 2.61
C SER A 139 9.97 -16.92 2.88
N GLU A 140 10.78 -16.08 2.24
CA GLU A 140 12.24 -16.05 2.46
C GLU A 140 12.59 -15.64 3.89
N LEU A 141 11.93 -14.63 4.44
CA LEU A 141 12.12 -14.20 5.83
C LEU A 141 11.77 -15.33 6.81
N ARG A 142 10.64 -16.01 6.61
CA ARG A 142 10.22 -17.13 7.45
C ARG A 142 11.15 -18.34 7.36
N ARG A 143 11.79 -18.55 6.21
CA ARG A 143 12.77 -19.62 6.03
C ARG A 143 14.10 -19.31 6.73
N ALA A 144 14.48 -18.04 6.76
CA ALA A 144 15.76 -17.61 7.30
C ALA A 144 15.76 -17.43 8.83
N PHE A 145 14.60 -17.16 9.44
CA PHE A 145 14.44 -16.83 10.87
C PHE A 145 13.24 -17.54 11.49
#